data_AF-A0A150P7E7-F1
#
_entry.id   AF-A0A150P7E7-F1
#
_cell.length_a   1.000
_cell.length_b   1.000
_cell.length_c   1.000
_cell.angle_alpha   90.00
_cell.angle_beta   90.00
_cell.angle_gamma   90.00
#
_symmetry.space_group_name_H-M   'P 1'
#
loop_
_entity.id
_entity.type
_entity.pdbx_description
1 polymer ?
#
loop_
_entity_poly.entity_id
_entity_poly.type
_entity_poly.pdbx_seq_one_letter_code
_entity_poly.pdbx_strand_id
1 'polypeptide(L)'
;MRVLGKIAKRFELGQSVPMAALASLRCAVDPGARGGEYYGPPGRFGMTGFPERLESSARSHDGVTQRRLWEESERLTGVTYAL
;
A
#
# COMPACT_ATOMS: atom_id res chain seq x y z
N MET A 1 -22.01 -28.32 13.53
CA MET A 1 -21.66 -26.99 12.96
C MET A 1 -20.32 -26.39 13.43
N ARG A 2 -19.54 -26.99 14.34
CA ARG A 2 -18.28 -26.38 14.86
C ARG A 2 -17.00 -26.69 14.06
N VAL A 3 -17.01 -27.67 13.15
CA VAL A 3 -15.81 -28.09 12.40
C VAL A 3 -15.61 -27.29 11.11
N LEU A 4 -16.71 -26.83 10.48
CA LEU A 4 -16.67 -26.03 9.25
C LEU A 4 -16.02 -24.64 9.47
N GLY A 5 -16.27 -24.00 10.62
CA GLY A 5 -15.74 -22.67 10.93
C GLY A 5 -14.23 -22.62 11.14
N LYS A 6 -13.59 -23.74 11.53
CA LYS A 6 -12.12 -23.81 11.69
C LYS A 6 -11.39 -23.88 10.35
N ILE A 7 -12.03 -24.48 9.33
CA ILE A 7 -11.48 -24.57 7.98
C ILE A 7 -11.62 -23.21 7.30
N ALA A 8 -12.76 -22.53 7.43
CA ALA A 8 -12.97 -21.18 6.88
C ALA A 8 -11.94 -20.16 7.40
N LYS A 9 -11.61 -20.21 8.69
CA LYS A 9 -10.59 -19.32 9.31
C LYS A 9 -9.17 -19.54 8.77
N ARG A 10 -8.88 -20.71 8.18
CA ARG A 10 -7.60 -21.03 7.52
C ARG A 10 -7.50 -20.38 6.12
N PHE A 11 -8.63 -19.96 5.55
CA PHE A 11 -8.77 -19.38 4.22
C PHE A 11 -9.20 -17.92 4.23
N GLU A 12 -9.20 -17.24 5.38
CA GLU A 12 -9.33 -15.78 5.44
C GLU A 12 -8.09 -15.16 4.76
N LEU A 13 -8.21 -14.94 3.44
CA LEU A 13 -7.27 -14.21 2.62
C LEU A 13 -7.30 -12.74 3.04
N GLY A 14 -6.35 -12.33 3.88
CA GLY A 14 -6.13 -10.93 4.24
C GLY A 14 -6.06 -10.65 5.74
N GLN A 15 -6.03 -9.36 6.07
CA GLN A 15 -5.94 -8.84 7.44
C GLN A 15 -7.31 -8.31 7.89
N SER A 16 -7.55 -8.27 9.19
CA SER A 16 -8.69 -7.51 9.73
C SER A 16 -8.54 -6.02 9.37
N VAL A 17 -9.66 -5.29 9.30
CA VAL A 17 -9.64 -3.85 9.00
C VAL A 17 -8.67 -3.06 9.90
N PRO A 18 -8.66 -3.25 11.23
CA PRO A 18 -7.70 -2.55 12.10
C PRO A 18 -6.24 -2.86 11.75
N MET A 19 -5.92 -4.11 11.39
CA MET A 19 -4.57 -4.51 11.01
C MET A 19 -4.14 -3.90 9.67
N ALA A 20 -5.03 -3.90 8.67
CA ALA A 20 -4.75 -3.29 7.36
C ALA A 20 -4.52 -1.78 7.46
N ALA A 21 -5.23 -1.10 8.37
CA ALA A 21 -5.11 0.34 8.58
C ALA A 21 -3.75 0.78 9.16
N LEU A 22 -2.99 -0.12 9.78
CA LEU A 22 -1.72 0.21 10.41
C LEU A 22 -0.69 0.79 9.42
N ALA A 23 -0.70 0.35 8.15
CA ALA A 23 0.23 0.88 7.14
C ALA A 23 0.00 2.37 6.88
N SER A 24 -1.25 2.76 6.65
CA SER A 24 -1.62 4.17 6.44
C SER A 24 -1.37 5.02 7.68
N LEU A 25 -1.67 4.49 8.87
CA LEU A 25 -1.37 5.18 10.14
C LEU A 25 0.13 5.41 10.29
N ARG A 26 0.96 4.40 10.02
CA ARG A 26 2.42 4.53 10.07
C ARG A 26 2.92 5.61 9.10
N CYS A 27 2.50 5.59 7.84
CA CYS A 27 2.88 6.62 6.87
C CYS A 27 2.53 8.04 7.34
N ALA A 28 1.38 8.18 8.02
CA ALA A 28 0.88 9.48 8.43
C ALA A 28 1.56 10.05 9.69
N VAL A 29 2.06 9.18 10.59
CA VAL A 29 2.46 9.60 11.95
C VAL A 29 3.85 9.14 12.39
N ASP A 30 4.50 8.23 11.68
CA ASP A 30 5.87 7.81 12.01
C ASP A 30 6.85 8.96 11.74
N PRO A 31 7.54 9.52 12.76
CA PRO A 31 8.46 10.63 12.56
C PRO A 31 9.68 10.25 11.72
N GLY A 32 9.95 8.95 11.53
CA GLY A 32 10.98 8.44 10.64
C GLY A 32 10.54 8.25 9.19
N ALA A 33 9.24 8.40 8.88
CA ALA A 33 8.73 8.23 7.52
C ALA A 33 9.14 9.39 6.61
N ARG A 34 9.52 9.06 5.37
CA ARG A 34 9.89 10.03 4.34
C ARG A 34 8.97 9.95 3.13
N GLY A 35 8.81 11.08 2.45
CA GLY A 35 8.08 11.15 1.18
C GLY A 35 8.68 10.19 0.15
N GLY A 36 7.82 9.48 -0.58
CA GLY A 36 8.21 8.51 -1.60
C GLY A 36 8.52 7.09 -1.08
N GLU A 37 8.50 6.86 0.24
CA GLU A 37 8.64 5.51 0.80
C GLU A 37 7.32 4.71 0.71
N TYR A 38 7.44 3.39 0.66
CA TYR A 38 6.32 2.45 0.59
C TYR A 38 6.25 1.61 1.87
N TYR A 39 5.07 1.53 2.48
CA TYR A 39 4.85 0.79 3.72
C TYR A 39 3.77 -0.25 3.55
N GLY A 40 4.06 -1.48 3.99
CA GLY A 40 3.14 -2.60 3.86
C GLY A 40 3.58 -3.81 4.67
N PRO A 41 2.73 -4.83 4.77
CA PRO A 41 3.06 -6.05 5.49
C PRO A 41 4.08 -6.90 4.70
N PRO A 42 5.17 -7.41 5.32
CA PRO A 42 6.23 -8.15 4.62
C PRO A 42 5.88 -9.63 4.35
N GLY A 43 4.76 -10.11 4.87
CA GLY A 43 4.40 -11.53 4.81
C GLY A 43 3.99 -12.00 3.42
N ARG A 44 3.42 -13.20 3.35
CA ARG A 44 3.14 -13.90 2.08
C ARG A 44 2.34 -13.00 1.14
N PHE A 45 2.88 -12.78 -0.05
CA PHE A 45 2.31 -11.93 -1.10
C PHE A 45 1.97 -10.50 -0.67
N GLY A 46 2.60 -9.97 0.39
CA GLY A 46 2.27 -8.66 0.93
C GLY A 46 0.88 -8.62 1.60
N MET A 47 0.42 -9.75 2.16
CA MET A 47 -0.92 -9.84 2.74
C MET A 47 -0.95 -9.99 4.27
N THR A 48 0.17 -10.26 4.94
CA THR A 48 0.19 -10.56 6.38
C THR A 48 1.36 -9.94 7.13
N GLY A 49 1.12 -9.50 8.36
CA GLY A 49 2.15 -8.93 9.23
C GLY A 49 1.90 -7.45 9.56
N PHE A 50 2.74 -6.88 10.43
CA PHE A 50 2.73 -5.44 10.71
C PHE A 50 3.40 -4.66 9.56
N PRO A 51 3.06 -3.38 9.36
CA PRO A 51 3.63 -2.59 8.28
C PRO A 51 5.12 -2.32 8.51
N GLU A 52 5.92 -2.63 7.51
CA GLU A 52 7.35 -2.32 7.43
C GLU A 52 7.62 -1.39 6.25
N ARG A 53 8.77 -0.71 6.23
CA ARG A 53 9.23 -0.01 5.03
C ARG A 53 9.68 -1.06 4.02
N LEU A 54 9.04 -1.09 2.87
CA LEU A 54 9.30 -2.04 1.79
C LEU A 54 9.74 -1.29 0.53
N GLU A 55 10.34 -2.04 -0.40
CA GLU A 55 10.54 -1.55 -1.76
C GLU A 55 9.30 -1.84 -2.61
N SER A 56 8.91 -0.87 -3.43
CA SER A 56 7.80 -1.02 -4.36
C SER A 56 8.25 -1.75 -5.63
N SER A 57 7.36 -1.89 -6.63
CA SER A 57 7.73 -2.50 -7.90
C SER A 57 8.83 -1.69 -8.62
N ALA A 58 9.70 -2.34 -9.39
CA ALA A 58 10.70 -1.62 -10.20
C ALA A 58 10.06 -0.58 -11.14
N ARG A 59 8.87 -0.88 -11.69
CA ARG A 59 8.13 0.00 -12.57
C ARG A 59 7.62 1.27 -11.88
N SER A 60 7.31 1.22 -10.59
CA SER A 60 6.92 2.43 -9.84
C SER A 60 8.08 3.40 -9.63
N HIS A 61 9.32 3.02 -9.93
CA HIS A 61 10.49 3.89 -9.92
C HIS A 61 10.89 4.42 -11.32
N ASP A 62 10.12 4.12 -12.37
CA ASP A 62 10.37 4.68 -13.72
C ASP A 62 9.90 6.14 -13.82
N GLY A 63 10.84 7.08 -13.72
CA GLY A 63 10.57 8.51 -13.76
C GLY A 63 9.97 9.03 -15.06
N VAL A 64 10.21 8.36 -16.20
CA VAL A 64 9.60 8.76 -17.48
C VAL A 64 8.10 8.46 -17.46
N THR A 65 7.74 7.25 -17.00
CA THR A 65 6.33 6.86 -16.85
C THR A 65 5.62 7.70 -15.79
N GLN A 66 6.27 7.97 -14.65
CA GLN A 66 5.70 8.84 -13.60
C GLN A 66 5.33 10.23 -14.15
N ARG A 67 6.25 10.87 -14.89
CA ARG A 67 6.01 12.20 -15.46
C ARG A 67 4.86 12.20 -16.47
N ARG A 68 4.86 11.25 -17.40
CA ARG A 68 3.77 11.11 -18.39
C ARG A 68 2.42 10.87 -17.72
N LEU A 69 2.38 10.03 -16.69
CA LEU A 69 1.15 9.79 -15.94
C LEU A 69 0.65 11.08 -15.26
N TRP A 70 1.54 11.89 -14.68
CA TRP A 70 1.16 13.16 -14.07
C TRP A 70 0.58 14.14 -15.10
N GLU A 71 1.29 14.36 -16.21
CA GLU A 71 0.86 15.23 -17.30
C GLU A 71 -0.53 14.84 -17.85
N GLU A 72 -0.75 13.54 -18.08
CA GLU A 72 -2.07 13.06 -18.50
C GLU A 72 -3.14 13.21 -17.43
N SER A 73 -2.79 13.06 -16.14
CA SER A 73 -3.73 13.26 -15.03
C SER A 73 -4.18 14.72 -14.95
N GLU A 74 -3.25 15.66 -15.09
CA GLU A 74 -3.56 17.10 -15.13
C GLU A 74 -4.43 17.43 -16.36
N ARG A 75 -4.07 16.90 -17.53
CA ARG A 75 -4.86 17.09 -18.77
C ARG A 75 -6.29 16.56 -18.66
N LEU A 76 -6.46 15.37 -18.07
CA LEU A 76 -7.77 14.72 -17.93
C LEU A 76 -8.65 15.38 -16.86
N THR A 77 -8.04 15.92 -15.80
CA THR A 77 -8.79 16.53 -14.69
C THR A 77 -8.94 18.04 -14.81
N GLY A 78 -8.14 18.70 -15.64
CA GLY A 78 -8.05 20.16 -15.73
C GLY A 78 -7.42 20.82 -14.49
N VAL A 79 -6.93 20.04 -13.54
CA VAL A 79 -6.23 20.52 -12.34
C VAL A 79 -4.74 20.54 -12.64
N THR A 80 -4.06 21.64 -12.31
CA THR A 80 -2.61 21.78 -12.47
C THR A 80 -1.96 22.14 -11.14
N TYR A 81 -0.77 21.60 -10.89
CA TYR A 81 0.01 21.89 -9.69
C TYR A 81 1.29 22.63 -10.07
N ALA A 82 1.56 23.74 -9.40
CA ALA A 82 2.89 24.38 -9.42
C ALA A 82 3.78 23.61 -8.44
N LEU A 83 4.36 22.51 -8.92
CA LEU A 83 5.32 21.68 -8.18
C LEU A 83 6.73 22.30 -8.17
#